data_AF-A0A6C0BJF4-F1
#
_entry.id   AF-A0A6C0BJF4-F1
#
_cell.length_a   1.000
_cell.length_b   1.000
_cell.length_c   1.000
_cell.angle_alpha   90.00
_cell.angle_beta   90.00
_cell.angle_gamma   90.00
#
_symmetry.space_group_name_H-M   'P 1'
#
loop_
_entity.id
_entity.type
_entity.pdbx_description
1 polymer ?
#
loop_
_entity_poly.entity_id
_entity_poly.type
_entity_poly.pdbx_seq_one_letter_code
_entity_poly.pdbx_strand_id
1 'polypeptide(L)'
;MAEINDVYGADYQKEATMARNNHAINVIANNVAHRQFGFKLTDTHDLWDQNHNLLREVIESFLQKVHQINPQMHPQYIEKTSSQINMLPELIIDTPVEYFWMIDGDYHRAYFFYITPYEVGAY
;
A
#
# COMPACT_ATOMS: atom_id res chain seq x y z
N MET A 1 10.83 34.36 21.21
CA MET A 1 10.52 33.06 21.86
C MET A 1 9.37 32.39 21.14
N ALA A 2 9.60 31.95 19.89
CA ALA A 2 8.57 31.32 19.06
C ALA A 2 9.05 30.04 18.35
N GLU A 3 10.23 29.50 18.70
CA GLU A 3 10.85 28.45 17.88
C GLU A 3 10.83 27.05 18.50
N ILE A 4 10.54 26.90 19.79
CA ILE A 4 10.61 25.57 20.43
C ILE A 4 9.28 24.81 20.29
N ASN A 5 8.12 25.45 20.53
CA ASN A 5 6.83 24.76 20.40
C ASN A 5 6.48 24.33 18.97
N ASP A 6 6.92 25.07 17.95
CA ASP A 6 6.66 24.72 16.55
C ASP A 6 7.51 23.52 16.09
N VAL A 7 8.76 23.42 16.55
CA VAL A 7 9.65 22.29 16.19
C VAL A 7 9.19 20.99 16.86
N TYR A 8 8.87 21.04 18.17
CA TYR A 8 8.35 19.86 18.86
C TYR A 8 6.96 19.46 18.35
N GLY A 9 6.08 20.42 18.04
CA GLY A 9 4.75 20.13 17.49
C GLY A 9 4.80 19.46 16.10
N ALA A 10 5.71 19.92 15.24
CA ALA A 10 5.90 19.33 13.91
C ALA A 10 6.49 17.91 13.97
N ASP A 11 7.44 17.66 14.87
CA ASP A 11 8.04 16.34 15.06
C ASP A 11 7.01 15.33 15.63
N TYR A 12 6.20 15.74 16.62
CA TYR A 12 5.12 14.91 17.15
C TYR A 12 4.04 14.59 16.10
N GLN A 13 3.68 15.57 15.26
CA GLN A 13 2.73 15.33 14.17
C GLN A 13 3.28 14.34 13.16
N LYS A 14 4.56 14.49 12.77
CA LYS A 14 5.23 13.57 11.85
C LYS A 14 5.31 12.15 12.41
N GLU A 15 5.67 11.98 13.69
CA GLU A 15 5.69 10.66 14.33
C GLU A 15 4.30 10.03 14.41
N ALA A 16 3.26 10.82 14.73
CA ALA A 16 1.88 10.33 14.77
C ALA A 16 1.40 9.87 13.39
N THR A 17 1.71 10.63 12.33
CA THR A 17 1.40 10.26 10.94
C THR A 17 2.14 8.98 10.55
N MET A 18 3.43 8.86 10.86
CA MET A 18 4.20 7.64 10.60
C MET A 18 3.64 6.43 11.36
N ALA A 19 3.22 6.59 12.60
CA ALA A 19 2.62 5.52 13.40
C ALA A 19 1.29 5.04 12.80
N ARG A 20 0.43 5.97 12.35
CA ARG A 20 -0.83 5.64 11.66
C ARG A 20 -0.56 4.93 10.35
N ASN A 21 0.36 5.45 9.53
CA ASN A 21 0.75 4.83 8.27
C ASN A 21 1.26 3.41 8.49
N ASN A 22 2.13 3.21 9.48
CA ASN A 22 2.62 1.89 9.86
C ASN A 22 1.52 0.92 10.30
N HIS A 23 0.52 1.42 11.06
CA HIS A 23 -0.63 0.63 11.47
C HIS A 23 -1.50 0.22 10.28
N ALA A 24 -1.84 1.17 9.40
CA ALA A 24 -2.61 0.90 8.19
C ALA A 24 -1.90 -0.16 7.32
N ILE A 25 -0.60 0.01 7.06
CA ILE A 25 0.21 -0.94 6.31
C ILE A 25 0.23 -2.33 6.98
N ASN A 26 0.35 -2.40 8.31
CA ASN A 26 0.31 -3.67 9.03
C ASN A 26 -1.01 -4.41 8.78
N VAL A 27 -2.14 -3.70 8.81
CA VAL A 27 -3.45 -4.28 8.53
C VAL A 27 -3.53 -4.77 7.08
N ILE A 28 -3.08 -3.97 6.11
CA ILE A 28 -3.04 -4.38 4.68
C ILE A 28 -2.19 -5.63 4.52
N ALA A 29 -0.95 -5.58 5.02
CA ALA A 29 0.02 -6.66 4.88
C ALA A 29 -0.48 -7.95 5.52
N ASN A 30 -1.09 -7.85 6.71
CA ASN A 30 -1.67 -9.01 7.38
C ASN A 30 -2.83 -9.62 6.60
N ASN A 31 -3.74 -8.81 6.08
CA ASN A 31 -4.87 -9.31 5.29
C ASN A 31 -4.38 -9.98 3.99
N VAL A 32 -3.45 -9.34 3.28
CA VAL A 32 -2.86 -9.88 2.05
C VAL A 32 -2.10 -11.18 2.33
N ALA A 33 -1.30 -11.23 3.39
CA ALA A 33 -0.55 -12.42 3.81
C ALA A 33 -1.44 -13.64 4.13
N HIS A 34 -2.72 -13.39 4.45
CA HIS A 34 -3.75 -14.40 4.70
C HIS A 34 -4.76 -14.55 3.55
N ARG A 35 -4.51 -13.96 2.38
CA ARG A 35 -5.39 -13.98 1.18
C ARG A 35 -6.76 -13.35 1.39
N GLN A 36 -6.89 -12.47 2.37
CA GLN A 36 -8.11 -11.71 2.62
C GLN A 36 -8.10 -10.46 1.74
N PHE A 37 -8.53 -10.63 0.48
CA PHE A 37 -8.69 -9.52 -0.46
C PHE A 37 -10.07 -8.88 -0.33
N GLY A 38 -10.19 -7.58 -0.60
CA GLY A 38 -11.48 -6.86 -0.58
C GLY A 38 -11.85 -6.22 0.77
N PHE A 39 -10.87 -5.83 1.57
CA PHE A 39 -11.10 -5.03 2.78
C PHE A 39 -11.04 -3.54 2.46
N LYS A 40 -11.75 -2.74 3.25
CA LYS A 40 -11.71 -1.28 3.18
C LYS A 40 -10.85 -0.75 4.31
N LEU A 41 -9.97 0.19 3.99
CA LEU A 41 -9.30 1.00 4.99
C LEU A 41 -9.97 2.36 5.05
N THR A 42 -10.26 2.80 6.25
CA THR A 42 -10.63 4.19 6.53
C THR A 42 -9.35 5.02 6.70
N ASP A 43 -9.37 6.26 6.21
CA ASP A 43 -8.33 7.26 6.44
C ASP A 43 -6.94 6.94 5.87
N THR A 44 -6.86 6.52 4.60
CA THR A 44 -5.58 6.24 3.93
C THR A 44 -4.91 7.45 3.28
N HIS A 45 -5.47 8.65 3.41
CA HIS A 45 -5.00 9.84 2.68
C HIS A 45 -3.50 10.12 2.89
N ASP A 46 -2.99 9.90 4.10
CA ASP A 46 -1.59 10.12 4.47
C ASP A 46 -0.60 9.08 3.86
N LEU A 47 -1.12 8.04 3.18
CA LEU A 47 -0.30 7.06 2.47
C LEU A 47 0.03 7.50 1.04
N TRP A 48 -0.65 8.52 0.53
CA TRP A 48 -0.55 8.98 -0.86
C TRP A 48 0.19 10.31 -0.93
N ASP A 49 1.02 10.47 -1.97
CA ASP A 49 1.67 11.73 -2.27
C ASP A 49 0.70 12.70 -2.98
N GLN A 50 1.17 13.94 -3.21
CA GLN A 50 0.40 14.96 -3.92
C GLN A 50 0.11 14.61 -5.38
N ASN A 51 0.83 13.64 -5.95
CA ASN A 51 0.63 13.13 -7.31
C ASN A 51 -0.30 11.90 -7.33
N HIS A 52 -0.91 11.58 -6.19
CA HIS A 52 -1.76 10.42 -5.99
C HIS A 52 -1.07 9.07 -6.27
N ASN A 53 0.22 8.98 -5.97
CA ASN A 53 0.95 7.73 -5.88
C ASN A 53 1.12 7.32 -4.43
N LEU A 54 1.11 6.03 -4.15
CA LEU A 54 1.44 5.56 -2.82
C LEU A 54 2.91 5.91 -2.52
N LEU A 55 3.19 6.43 -1.33
CA LEU A 55 4.54 6.80 -0.93
C LEU A 55 5.49 5.59 -1.07
N ARG A 56 6.70 5.82 -1.60
CA ARG A 56 7.68 4.74 -1.87
C ARG A 56 7.98 3.91 -0.61
N GLU A 57 8.17 4.59 0.51
CA GLU A 57 8.39 3.96 1.82
C GLU A 57 7.22 3.09 2.29
N VAL A 58 5.98 3.45 1.92
CA VAL A 58 4.77 2.68 2.22
C VAL A 58 4.76 1.40 1.40
N ILE A 59 5.08 1.49 0.11
CA ILE A 59 5.23 0.33 -0.79
C ILE A 59 6.28 -0.64 -0.22
N GLU A 60 7.49 -0.15 0.07
CA GLU A 60 8.58 -0.98 0.56
C GLU A 60 8.26 -1.64 1.91
N SER A 61 7.67 -0.88 2.84
CA SER A 61 7.23 -1.41 4.13
C SER A 61 6.16 -2.49 3.97
N PHE A 62 5.20 -2.29 3.05
CA PHE A 62 4.17 -3.27 2.74
C PHE A 62 4.77 -4.57 2.22
N LEU A 63 5.65 -4.51 1.22
CA LEU A 63 6.29 -5.69 0.62
C LEU A 63 7.07 -6.49 1.68
N GLN A 64 7.85 -5.80 2.51
CA GLN A 64 8.61 -6.43 3.58
C GLN A 64 7.70 -7.09 4.62
N LYS A 65 6.63 -6.42 5.06
CA LYS A 65 5.73 -6.94 6.10
C LYS A 65 4.95 -8.15 5.64
N VAL A 66 4.45 -8.17 4.40
CA VAL A 66 3.79 -9.37 3.86
C VAL A 66 4.75 -10.56 3.89
N HIS A 67 5.99 -10.37 3.45
CA HIS A 67 6.99 -11.44 3.46
C HIS A 67 7.38 -11.86 4.89
N GLN A 68 7.45 -10.93 5.84
CA GLN A 68 7.70 -11.24 7.25
C GLN A 68 6.57 -12.04 7.89
N ILE A 69 5.32 -11.73 7.56
CA ILE A 69 4.13 -12.43 8.09
C ILE A 69 3.98 -13.80 7.43
N ASN A 70 4.19 -13.87 6.11
CA ASN A 70 4.11 -15.09 5.33
C ASN A 70 5.30 -15.18 4.34
N PRO A 71 6.38 -15.90 4.70
CA PRO A 71 7.57 -16.04 3.85
C PRO A 71 7.33 -16.73 2.50
N GLN A 72 6.22 -17.47 2.36
CA GLN A 72 5.83 -18.12 1.11
C GLN A 72 5.10 -17.17 0.15
N MET A 73 4.79 -15.96 0.61
CA MET A 73 4.23 -14.91 -0.23
C MET A 73 5.31 -13.92 -0.64
N HIS A 74 5.40 -13.72 -1.94
CA HIS A 74 6.34 -12.80 -2.57
C HIS A 74 5.53 -11.73 -3.30
N PRO A 75 5.14 -10.65 -2.61
CA PRO A 75 4.52 -9.52 -3.27
C PRO A 75 5.60 -8.73 -4.02
N GLN A 76 5.19 -8.11 -5.12
CA GLN A 76 6.02 -7.18 -5.86
C GLN A 76 5.15 -6.05 -6.42
N TYR A 77 5.73 -4.85 -6.40
CA TYR A 77 5.11 -3.66 -6.96
C TYR A 77 5.29 -3.61 -8.48
N ILE A 78 4.23 -3.21 -9.19
CA ILE A 78 4.23 -3.02 -10.64
C ILE A 78 4.26 -1.52 -10.92
N GLU A 79 5.38 -1.04 -11.43
CA GLU A 79 5.49 0.36 -11.84
C GLU A 79 4.56 0.64 -13.03
N LYS A 80 3.82 1.74 -12.97
CA LYS A 80 2.84 2.13 -14.00
C LYS A 80 3.47 2.33 -15.39
N THR A 81 4.75 2.67 -15.43
CA THR A 81 5.53 2.89 -16.66
C THR A 81 6.14 1.59 -17.21
N SER A 82 6.07 0.50 -16.46
CA SER A 82 6.67 -0.78 -16.87
C SER A 82 5.78 -1.51 -17.87
N SER A 83 6.40 -2.33 -18.73
CA SER A 83 5.65 -3.21 -19.66
C SER A 83 4.82 -4.27 -18.95
N GLN A 84 5.08 -4.53 -17.66
CA GLN A 84 4.33 -5.48 -16.83
C GLN A 84 2.89 -5.04 -16.63
N ILE A 85 2.59 -3.74 -16.76
CA ILE A 85 1.21 -3.22 -16.62
C ILE A 85 0.27 -3.84 -17.67
N ASN A 86 0.78 -4.22 -18.85
CA ASN A 86 -0.01 -4.85 -19.91
C ASN A 86 -0.45 -6.28 -19.56
N MET A 87 0.06 -6.86 -18.47
CA MET A 87 -0.33 -8.17 -17.98
C MET A 87 -1.53 -8.10 -17.03
N LEU A 88 -1.94 -6.89 -16.62
CA LEU A 88 -3.10 -6.69 -15.76
C LEU A 88 -4.39 -6.89 -16.57
N PRO A 89 -5.37 -7.65 -16.04
CA PRO A 89 -6.62 -7.90 -16.74
C PRO A 89 -7.46 -6.63 -16.93
N GLU A 90 -7.34 -5.68 -16.01
CA GLU A 90 -8.06 -4.40 -16.03
C GLU A 90 -7.15 -3.27 -15.53
N LEU A 91 -7.27 -2.10 -16.16
CA LEU A 91 -6.60 -0.87 -15.75
C LEU A 91 -7.65 0.12 -15.25
N ILE A 92 -7.50 0.56 -14.02
CA ILE A 92 -8.23 1.68 -13.44
C ILE A 92 -7.50 2.96 -13.86
N ILE A 93 -8.16 3.79 -14.67
CA ILE A 93 -7.55 4.97 -15.31
C ILE A 93 -7.91 6.26 -14.55
N ASP A 94 -9.14 6.35 -14.03
CA ASP A 94 -9.68 7.60 -13.47
C ASP A 94 -9.50 7.71 -11.95
N THR A 95 -8.80 6.75 -11.33
CA THR A 95 -8.65 6.70 -9.88
C THR A 95 -7.21 6.45 -9.49
N PRO A 96 -6.68 7.14 -8.47
CA PRO A 96 -5.39 6.80 -7.89
C PRO A 96 -5.33 5.33 -7.52
N VAL A 97 -4.31 4.63 -8.01
CA VAL A 97 -4.22 3.19 -7.87
C VAL A 97 -2.75 2.78 -7.94
N GLU A 98 -2.37 1.82 -7.10
CA GLU A 98 -1.08 1.14 -7.19
C GLU A 98 -1.28 -0.35 -7.38
N TYR A 99 -0.56 -0.92 -8.34
CA TYR A 99 -0.72 -2.30 -8.76
C TYR A 99 0.36 -3.19 -8.17
N PHE A 100 -0.06 -4.40 -7.80
CA PHE A 100 0.80 -5.40 -7.21
C PHE A 100 0.48 -6.76 -7.81
N TRP A 101 1.52 -7.58 -7.89
CA TRP A 101 1.37 -9.01 -8.07
C TRP A 101 1.97 -9.72 -6.87
N MET A 102 1.46 -10.90 -6.59
CA MET A 102 1.93 -11.73 -5.50
C MET A 102 2.00 -13.18 -5.96
N ILE A 103 3.18 -13.78 -5.78
CA ILE A 103 3.37 -15.20 -6.00
C ILE A 103 3.21 -15.91 -4.66
N ASP A 104 2.41 -16.96 -4.67
CA ASP A 104 2.11 -17.79 -3.52
C ASP A 104 2.74 -19.17 -3.66
N GLY A 105 3.78 -19.41 -2.87
CA GLY A 105 4.53 -20.66 -2.88
C GLY A 105 3.70 -21.87 -2.45
N ASP A 106 2.78 -21.70 -1.50
CA ASP A 106 2.00 -22.80 -0.91
C ASP A 106 0.96 -23.37 -1.89
N TYR A 107 0.34 -22.49 -2.69
CA TYR A 107 -0.76 -22.86 -3.59
C TYR A 107 -0.38 -22.83 -5.07
N HIS A 108 0.85 -22.43 -5.40
CA HIS A 108 1.34 -22.24 -6.77
C HIS A 108 0.41 -21.34 -7.59
N ARG A 109 -0.02 -20.22 -6.98
CA ARG A 109 -0.92 -19.24 -7.60
C ARG A 109 -0.27 -17.87 -7.65
N ALA A 110 -0.62 -17.11 -8.68
CA ALA A 110 -0.33 -15.69 -8.77
C ALA A 110 -1.61 -14.90 -8.55
N TYR A 111 -1.54 -13.88 -7.72
CA TYR A 111 -2.63 -12.94 -7.49
C TYR A 111 -2.22 -11.58 -8.04
N PHE A 112 -3.15 -10.93 -8.74
CA PHE A 112 -3.04 -9.52 -9.08
C PHE A 112 -4.03 -8.75 -8.23
N PHE A 113 -3.59 -7.67 -7.63
CA PHE A 113 -4.43 -6.80 -6.83
C PHE A 113 -3.95 -5.37 -6.92
N TYR A 114 -4.80 -4.46 -6.48
CA TYR A 114 -4.50 -3.05 -6.45
C TYR A 114 -4.88 -2.45 -5.11
N ILE A 115 -4.21 -1.37 -4.75
CA ILE A 115 -4.54 -0.52 -3.62
C ILE A 115 -4.98 0.82 -4.20
N THR A 116 -6.05 1.38 -3.67
CA THR A 116 -6.63 2.66 -4.12
C THR A 116 -7.18 3.42 -2.90
N PRO A 117 -7.13 4.76 -2.86
CA PRO A 117 -7.65 5.53 -1.73
C PRO A 117 -9.18 5.60 -1.72
N TYR A 118 -9.83 5.29 -2.85
CA TYR A 118 -11.27 5.41 -3.02
C TYR A 118 -11.90 4.05 -3.27
N GLU A 119 -13.17 3.90 -2.92
CA GLU A 119 -13.93 2.73 -3.32
C GLU A 119 -14.14 2.75 -4.85
N VAL A 120 -13.35 1.96 -5.57
CA VAL A 120 -13.54 1.75 -6.99
C VAL A 120 -14.55 0.61 -7.13
N GLY A 121 -15.80 0.95 -7.42
CA GLY A 121 -16.77 -0.05 -7.87
C GLY A 121 -16.29 -0.63 -9.20
N ALA A 122 -16.20 -1.95 -9.31
CA ALA A 122 -16.13 -2.61 -10.60
C ALA A 122 -17.42 -2.26 -11.36
N TYR A 123 -17.31 -1.55 -12.48
CA TYR A 123 -18.42 -1.31 -13.40
C TYR A 123 -18.49 -2.43 -14.43
#